data_AF-A0A7L4PNG9-F1
#
_entry.id   AF-A0A7L4PNG9-F1
#
_cell.length_a   1.000
_cell.length_b   1.000
_cell.length_c   1.000
_cell.angle_alpha   90.00
_cell.angle_beta   90.00
_cell.angle_gamma   90.00
#
_symmetry.space_group_name_H-M   'P 1'
#
loop_
_entity.id
_entity.type
_entity.pdbx_description
1 polymer ?
#
loop_
_entity_poly.entity_id
_entity_poly.type
_entity_poly.pdbx_seq_one_letter_code
_entity_poly.pdbx_strand_id
1 'polypeptide(L)'
;MDHEDRIFSVTMIDKEDELVEGMTRHSWPLCYSFHLGGLLYLNDAQTEDDPVYAVVTIDKTEGHHGVIGREVGRIRPRGMDEAAVRKFVQDMAKGRYQSENPVHIEAEPAWHHSCEQCRLTEDE
;
A
#
# COMPACT_ATOMS: atom_id res chain seq x y z
N MET A 1 3.08 11.66 0.95
CA MET A 1 2.51 10.57 1.75
C MET A 1 2.40 11.03 3.19
N ASP A 2 1.40 10.57 3.94
CA ASP A 2 1.14 11.11 5.28
C ASP A 2 1.97 10.40 6.36
N HIS A 3 2.32 9.13 6.16
CA HIS A 3 3.05 8.28 7.12
C HIS A 3 4.34 7.69 6.53
N GLU A 4 5.27 8.55 6.09
CA GLU A 4 6.56 8.12 5.52
C GLU A 4 7.51 7.46 6.54
N ASP A 5 7.29 7.72 7.83
CA ASP A 5 8.01 7.13 8.96
C ASP A 5 7.51 5.74 9.38
N ARG A 6 6.41 5.27 8.78
CA ARG A 6 5.86 3.94 9.05
C ARG A 6 6.71 2.87 8.37
N ILE A 7 6.97 1.79 9.10
CA ILE A 7 7.55 0.57 8.52
C ILE A 7 6.39 -0.27 7.96
N PHE A 8 6.38 -0.46 6.65
CA PHE A 8 5.29 -1.15 5.97
C PHE A 8 5.56 -2.65 5.86
N SER A 9 4.57 -3.45 6.28
CA SER A 9 4.53 -4.89 6.12
C SER A 9 4.02 -5.25 4.73
N VAL A 10 4.94 -5.52 3.81
CA VAL A 10 4.61 -5.77 2.40
C VAL A 10 4.34 -7.26 2.15
N THR A 11 3.12 -7.53 1.68
CA THR A 11 2.72 -8.83 1.14
C THR A 11 2.90 -8.82 -0.37
N MET A 12 3.62 -9.82 -0.89
CA MET A 12 3.80 -10.00 -2.32
C MET A 12 2.52 -10.62 -2.91
N ILE A 13 1.98 -9.97 -3.94
CA ILE A 13 0.81 -10.44 -4.67
C ILE A 13 1.19 -10.59 -6.15
N ASP A 14 0.80 -11.71 -6.75
CA ASP A 14 1.09 -12.02 -8.14
C ASP A 14 -0.09 -11.73 -9.08
N LYS A 15 -1.30 -11.54 -8.53
CA LYS A 15 -2.52 -11.34 -9.32
C LYS A 15 -3.26 -10.05 -8.96
N GLU A 16 -3.75 -9.37 -9.98
CA GLU A 16 -4.61 -8.18 -9.83
C GLU A 16 -5.84 -8.47 -8.94
N ASP A 17 -6.48 -9.62 -9.13
CA ASP A 17 -7.67 -10.00 -8.35
C ASP A 17 -7.41 -10.07 -6.85
N GLU A 18 -6.27 -10.62 -6.45
CA GLU A 18 -5.86 -10.75 -5.05
C GLU A 18 -5.58 -9.36 -4.43
N LEU A 19 -5.02 -8.43 -5.20
CA LEU A 19 -4.83 -7.06 -4.74
C LEU A 19 -6.16 -6.33 -4.60
N VAL A 20 -7.06 -6.43 -5.59
CA VAL A 20 -8.37 -5.79 -5.55
C VAL A 20 -9.16 -6.31 -4.34
N GLU A 21 -9.21 -7.63 -4.15
CA GLU A 21 -9.84 -8.25 -3.00
C GLU A 21 -9.17 -7.84 -1.69
N GLY A 22 -7.84 -7.78 -1.65
CA GLY A 22 -7.09 -7.29 -0.49
C GLY A 22 -7.49 -5.85 -0.14
N MET A 23 -7.55 -4.95 -1.11
CA MET A 23 -7.87 -3.54 -0.87
C MET A 23 -9.34 -3.31 -0.49
N THR A 24 -10.27 -4.15 -0.96
CA THR A 24 -11.71 -4.02 -0.66
C THR A 24 -12.12 -4.74 0.62
N ARG A 25 -11.36 -5.74 1.08
CA ARG A 25 -11.56 -6.32 2.42
C ARG A 25 -11.17 -5.28 3.48
N HIS A 26 -12.17 -4.82 4.21
CA HIS A 26 -12.00 -3.84 5.28
C HIS A 26 -11.47 -4.54 6.54
N SER A 27 -10.55 -3.87 7.24
CA SER A 27 -9.78 -4.31 8.42
C SER A 27 -8.43 -4.99 8.10
N TRP A 28 -7.45 -4.15 7.75
CA TRP A 28 -6.04 -4.53 7.81
C TRP A 28 -5.31 -3.69 8.85
N PRO A 29 -4.26 -4.24 9.48
CA PRO A 29 -3.37 -3.43 10.30
C PRO A 29 -2.82 -2.23 9.52
N LEU A 30 -2.54 -1.14 10.21
CA LEU A 30 -2.07 0.10 9.57
C LEU A 30 -0.73 -0.05 8.83
N CYS A 31 0.13 -0.99 9.22
CA CYS A 31 1.36 -1.28 8.47
C CYS A 31 1.14 -2.14 7.21
N TYR A 32 -0.02 -2.79 7.07
CA TYR A 32 -0.23 -3.83 6.07
C TYR A 32 -0.31 -3.25 4.66
N SER A 33 0.53 -3.74 3.76
CA SER A 33 0.72 -3.19 2.43
C SER A 33 0.92 -4.29 1.41
N PHE A 34 0.79 -3.96 0.13
CA PHE A 34 0.91 -4.92 -0.97
C PHE A 34 1.99 -4.52 -1.96
N HIS A 35 2.58 -5.52 -2.61
CA HIS A 35 3.43 -5.32 -3.77
C HIS A 35 2.84 -6.07 -4.97
N LEU A 36 2.61 -5.37 -6.08
CA LEU A 36 2.17 -5.95 -7.35
C LEU A 36 2.87 -5.25 -8.52
N GLY A 37 3.52 -6.03 -9.39
CA GLY A 37 4.04 -5.52 -10.67
C GLY A 37 5.09 -4.41 -10.55
N GLY A 38 5.89 -4.39 -9.49
CA GLY A 38 6.92 -3.37 -9.25
C GLY A 38 6.39 -2.09 -8.59
N LEU A 39 5.11 -2.09 -8.17
CA LEU A 39 4.49 -1.01 -7.41
C LEU A 39 4.19 -1.49 -5.99
N LEU A 40 4.38 -0.58 -5.03
CA LEU A 40 3.97 -0.74 -3.65
C LEU A 40 2.63 -0.03 -3.45
N TYR A 41 1.70 -0.69 -2.77
CA TYR A 41 0.41 -0.15 -2.34
C TYR A 41 0.46 -0.09 -0.82
N LEU A 42 0.90 1.06 -0.31
CA LEU A 42 1.19 1.30 1.10
C LEU A 42 -0.06 1.80 1.81
N ASN A 43 -0.47 1.13 2.89
CA ASN A 43 -1.61 1.60 3.70
C ASN A 43 -1.22 2.86 4.46
N ASP A 44 -1.53 4.01 3.87
CA ASP A 44 -1.29 5.36 4.39
C ASP A 44 -2.49 5.87 5.21
N ALA A 45 -3.34 4.96 5.70
CA ALA A 45 -4.48 5.32 6.54
C ALA A 45 -4.07 5.74 7.94
N GLN A 46 -4.93 6.55 8.55
CA GLN A 46 -4.87 6.92 9.97
C GLN A 46 -5.59 5.90 10.86
N THR A 47 -6.61 5.22 10.33
CA THR A 47 -7.44 4.22 11.04
C THR A 47 -7.62 2.96 10.19
N GLU A 48 -7.89 1.84 10.84
CA GLU A 48 -7.98 0.52 10.18
C GLU A 48 -9.29 0.31 9.42
N ASP A 49 -10.33 1.06 9.81
CA ASP A 49 -11.67 1.00 9.23
C ASP A 49 -11.80 1.87 7.96
N ASP A 50 -10.90 2.83 7.74
CA ASP A 50 -10.87 3.71 6.57
C ASP A 50 -9.54 3.59 5.79
N PRO A 51 -9.29 2.46 5.11
CA PRO A 51 -8.04 2.23 4.42
C PRO A 51 -7.81 3.27 3.31
N VAL A 52 -6.57 3.74 3.22
CA VAL A 52 -6.08 4.66 2.19
C VAL A 52 -4.78 4.07 1.67
N TYR A 53 -4.69 3.79 0.38
CA TYR A 53 -3.47 3.25 -0.21
C TYR A 53 -2.76 4.31 -1.04
N ALA A 54 -1.52 4.63 -0.65
CA ALA A 54 -0.58 5.37 -1.48
C ALA A 54 0.17 4.39 -2.39
N VAL A 55 0.25 4.69 -3.68
CA VAL A 55 0.94 3.86 -4.67
C VAL A 55 2.32 4.45 -4.92
N VAL A 56 3.35 3.63 -4.75
CA VAL A 56 4.75 4.05 -4.80
C VAL A 56 5.52 3.22 -5.82
N THR A 57 6.29 3.89 -6.70
CA THR A 57 7.28 3.23 -7.56
C THR A 57 8.55 2.92 -6.76
N ILE A 58 9.25 1.85 -7.14
CA ILE A 58 10.58 1.54 -6.57
C ILE A 58 11.63 2.03 -7.57
N ASP A 59 12.22 3.20 -7.33
CA ASP A 59 13.27 3.73 -8.20
C ASP A 59 14.65 3.18 -7.80
N LYS A 60 14.91 3.06 -6.49
CA LYS A 60 16.07 2.34 -5.92
C LYS A 60 15.76 1.83 -4.51
N THR A 61 16.51 0.81 -4.08
CA THR A 61 16.50 0.34 -2.69
C THR A 61 17.76 0.82 -1.95
N GLU A 62 17.64 1.03 -0.64
CA GLU A 62 18.71 1.47 0.24
C GLU A 62 18.70 0.67 1.54
N GLY A 63 19.88 0.20 1.98
CA GLY A 63 19.97 -0.67 3.16
C GLY A 63 19.23 -1.99 2.98
N HIS A 64 18.68 -2.53 4.07
CA HIS A 64 17.95 -3.80 4.06
C HIS A 64 16.47 -3.64 3.65
N HIS A 65 15.85 -2.51 4.01
CA HIS A 65 14.39 -2.29 3.89
C HIS A 65 14.01 -0.91 3.33
N GLY A 66 14.97 -0.02 3.07
CA GLY A 66 14.69 1.32 2.55
C GLY A 66 14.34 1.30 1.07
N VAL A 67 13.33 2.09 0.71
CA VAL A 67 12.85 2.29 -0.66
C VAL A 67 12.83 3.77 -0.96
N ILE A 68 13.51 4.16 -2.03
CA ILE A 68 13.46 5.52 -2.58
C ILE A 68 12.68 5.45 -3.89
N GLY A 69 11.65 6.27 -3.97
CA GLY A 69 10.65 6.15 -5.02
C GLY A 69 9.82 7.42 -5.21
N ARG A 70 8.66 7.26 -5.86
CA ARG A 70 7.69 8.33 -6.06
C ARG A 70 6.29 7.86 -5.71
N GLU A 71 5.55 8.65 -4.94
CA GLU A 71 4.10 8.51 -4.79
C GLU A 71 3.44 8.92 -6.11
N VAL A 72 2.82 7.95 -6.77
CA VAL A 72 2.26 8.08 -8.12
C VAL A 72 0.74 8.05 -8.18
N GLY A 73 0.08 7.70 -7.08
CA GLY A 73 -1.36 7.68 -6.99
C GLY A 73 -1.84 7.37 -5.58
N ARG A 74 -3.12 7.62 -5.33
CA ARG A 74 -3.75 7.33 -4.05
C ARG A 74 -5.19 6.86 -4.27
N ILE A 75 -5.65 5.92 -3.44
CA ILE A 75 -7.01 5.41 -3.49
C ILE A 75 -7.58 5.18 -2.09
N ARG A 76 -8.88 5.43 -1.92
CA ARG A 76 -9.67 5.11 -0.73
C ARG A 76 -10.72 4.06 -1.09
N PRO A 77 -10.43 2.76 -0.98
CA PRO A 77 -11.33 1.72 -1.46
C PRO A 77 -12.63 1.57 -0.65
N ARG A 78 -12.71 2.13 0.56
CA ARG A 78 -13.95 2.09 1.36
C ARG A 78 -15.12 2.71 0.60
N GLY A 79 -16.17 1.90 0.39
CA GLY A 79 -17.36 2.32 -0.35
C GLY A 79 -17.19 2.39 -1.89
N MET A 80 -16.03 2.01 -2.43
CA MET A 80 -15.85 1.82 -3.87
C MET A 80 -16.29 0.40 -4.27
N ASP A 81 -16.82 0.25 -5.49
CA ASP A 81 -17.00 -1.07 -6.07
C ASP A 81 -15.67 -1.68 -6.53
N GLU A 82 -15.59 -3.01 -6.61
CA GLU A 82 -14.38 -3.72 -7.04
C GLU A 82 -13.94 -3.33 -8.45
N ALA A 83 -14.88 -2.99 -9.35
CA ALA A 83 -14.55 -2.61 -10.72
C ALA A 83 -13.80 -1.27 -10.79
N ALA A 84 -14.14 -0.32 -9.90
CA ALA A 84 -13.47 0.96 -9.77
C ALA A 84 -12.07 0.81 -9.18
N VAL A 85 -11.92 -0.02 -8.13
CA VAL A 85 -10.59 -0.36 -7.57
C VAL A 85 -9.72 -1.05 -8.62
N ARG A 86 -10.29 -2.02 -9.34
CA ARG A 86 -9.62 -2.72 -10.43
C ARG A 86 -9.15 -1.78 -11.53
N LYS A 87 -10.02 -0.87 -11.97
CA LYS A 87 -9.65 0.12 -12.99
C LYS A 87 -8.47 0.98 -12.53
N PHE A 88 -8.47 1.40 -11.27
CA PHE A 88 -7.35 2.14 -10.68
C PHE A 88 -6.04 1.32 -10.71
N VAL A 89 -6.07 0.06 -10.28
CA VAL A 89 -4.89 -0.83 -10.33
C VAL A 89 -4.37 -0.97 -11.77
N GLN A 90 -5.26 -1.14 -12.75
CA GLN A 90 -4.90 -1.22 -14.16
C GLN A 90 -4.31 0.08 -14.72
N ASP A 91 -4.78 1.24 -14.24
CA ASP A 91 -4.23 2.54 -14.60
C ASP A 91 -2.79 2.68 -14.08
N MET A 92 -2.55 2.30 -12.82
CA MET A 92 -1.21 2.32 -12.22
C MET A 92 -0.25 1.36 -12.92
N ALA A 93 -0.68 0.14 -13.22
CA ALA A 93 0.12 -0.84 -13.95
C ALA A 93 0.51 -0.38 -15.37
N LYS A 94 -0.30 0.50 -16.00
CA LYS A 94 -0.03 1.11 -17.31
C LYS A 94 0.79 2.40 -17.24
N GLY A 95 1.23 2.80 -16.04
CA GLY A 95 1.98 4.04 -15.85
C GLY A 95 1.14 5.31 -15.94
N ARG A 96 -0.19 5.22 -15.83
CA ARG A 96 -1.11 6.38 -15.87
C ARG A 96 -1.17 7.06 -14.50
N TYR A 97 -0.04 7.59 -14.08
CA TYR A 97 0.17 8.18 -12.76
C TYR A 97 -0.56 9.52 -12.61
N GLN A 98 -0.97 9.81 -11.38
CA GLN A 98 -1.69 11.03 -10.99
C GLN A 98 -0.76 12.08 -10.37
N SER A 99 0.38 11.64 -9.84
CA SER A 99 1.42 12.45 -9.21
C SER A 99 2.80 11.83 -9.45
N GLU A 100 3.86 12.54 -9.06
CA GLU A 100 5.24 12.04 -9.07
C GLU A 100 6.04 12.64 -7.91
N ASN A 101 5.48 12.58 -6.69
CA ASN A 101 6.11 13.18 -5.52
C ASN A 101 7.20 12.24 -4.99
N PRO A 102 8.47 12.69 -4.85
CA PRO A 102 9.52 11.84 -4.30
C PRO A 102 9.19 11.42 -2.86
N VAL A 103 9.47 10.16 -2.52
CA VAL A 103 9.26 9.60 -1.18
C VAL A 103 10.42 8.69 -0.78
N HIS A 104 10.65 8.57 0.53
CA HIS A 104 11.57 7.61 1.13
C HIS A 104 10.81 6.87 2.23
N ILE A 105 10.69 5.55 2.12
CA ILE A 105 9.92 4.71 3.04
C ILE A 105 10.69 3.46 3.42
N GLU A 106 10.28 2.81 4.51
CA GLU A 106 10.75 1.49 4.91
C GLU A 106 9.70 0.43 4.61
N ALA A 107 10.07 -0.59 3.84
CA ALA A 107 9.20 -1.69 3.43
C ALA A 107 9.85 -3.04 3.75
N GLU A 108 9.21 -3.79 4.65
CA GLU A 108 9.67 -5.09 5.10
C GLU A 108 8.79 -6.23 4.58
N PRO A 109 9.34 -7.42 4.33
CA PRO A 109 8.53 -8.58 4.01
C PRO A 109 7.62 -8.99 5.17
N ALA A 110 6.34 -9.26 4.89
CA ALA A 110 5.34 -9.58 5.91
C ALA A 110 5.68 -10.77 6.83
N TRP A 111 6.47 -11.75 6.37
CA TRP A 111 6.77 -12.97 7.16
C TRP A 111 7.67 -12.71 8.38
N HIS A 112 8.40 -11.59 8.43
CA HIS A 112 9.28 -11.22 9.55
C HIS A 112 8.89 -9.91 10.24
N HIS A 113 7.84 -9.24 9.78
CA HIS A 113 7.48 -7.92 10.25
C HIS A 113 6.69 -7.96 11.57
N SER A 114 7.11 -7.15 12.55
CA SER A 114 6.43 -6.98 13.82
C SER A 114 6.65 -5.54 14.33
N CYS A 115 5.60 -4.72 14.29
CA CYS A 115 5.61 -3.36 14.82
C CYS A 115 4.36 -3.06 15.65
N GLU A 116 4.32 -1.89 16.28
CA GLU A 116 3.16 -1.47 17.08
C GLU A 116 1.87 -1.35 16.23
N GLN A 117 2.01 -1.10 14.93
CA GLN A 117 0.92 -0.95 13.96
C GLN A 117 0.44 -2.29 13.35
N CYS A 118 1.02 -3.43 13.75
CA CYS A 118 0.56 -4.77 13.33
C CYS A 118 -0.72 -5.23 14.04
N ARG A 119 -1.13 -4.55 15.11
CA ARG A 119 -2.29 -4.93 15.90
C ARG A 119 -3.53 -4.29 15.30
N LEU A 120 -4.49 -5.13 14.92
CA LEU A 120 -5.86 -4.67 14.76
C LEU A 120 -6.34 -4.14 16.11
N THR A 121 -6.68 -2.87 16.18
CA THR A 121 -7.48 -2.35 17.28
C THR A 121 -8.81 -3.08 17.28
N GLU A 122 -9.04 -3.94 18.28
CA GLU A 122 -10.36 -4.50 18.52
C GLU A 122 -11.30 -3.32 18.82
N ASP A 123 -12.36 -3.17 18.04
CA ASP A 123 -13.39 -2.16 18.28
C ASP A 123 -13.80 -2.19 19.77
N GLU A 124 -13.56 -1.10 20.52
CA GLU A 124 -14.12 -0.88 21.86
C GLU A 124 -15.64 -0.61 21.79
#